data_AF-A0A4Q4XSD0-F1
#
_entry.id   AF-A0A4Q4XSD0-F1
#
_cell.length_a   1.000
_cell.length_b   1.000
_cell.length_c   1.000
_cell.angle_alpha   90.00
_cell.angle_beta   90.00
_cell.angle_gamma   90.00
#
_symmetry.space_group_name_H-M   'P 1'
#
loop_
_entity.id
_entity.type
_entity.pdbx_description
1 polymer ?
#
loop_
_entity_poly.entity_id
_entity_poly.type
_entity_poly.pdbx_seq_one_letter_code
_entity_poly.pdbx_strand_id
1 'polypeptide(L)'
;MAPPVVNFITGNANKLAEVKAILEPAGIEVRSQALDLPEMQGTLEEVTRAKCRAAADLVGGPVLVDDTCLCFDALNGLPGPYM
;
A
#
# COMPACT_ATOMS: atom_id res chain seq x y z
N MET A 1 5.72 -25.76 -6.59
CA MET A 1 4.73 -25.01 -5.78
C MET A 1 4.17 -23.90 -6.64
N ALA A 2 2.91 -23.53 -6.47
CA ALA A 2 2.40 -22.30 -7.07
C ALA A 2 3.17 -21.10 -6.48
N PRO A 3 3.45 -20.04 -7.28
CA PRO A 3 4.11 -18.86 -6.77
C PRO A 3 3.25 -18.21 -5.67
N PRO A 4 3.86 -17.65 -4.61
CA PRO A 4 3.13 -16.83 -3.64
C PRO A 4 2.48 -15.64 -4.37
N VAL A 5 1.25 -15.32 -3.99
CA VAL A 5 0.46 -14.24 -4.57
C VAL A 5 0.28 -13.14 -3.54
N VAL A 6 0.44 -11.88 -3.94
CA VAL A 6 0.11 -10.70 -3.13
C VAL A 6 -0.88 -9.81 -3.88
N ASN A 7 -1.90 -9.33 -3.16
CA ASN A 7 -2.88 -8.38 -3.69
C ASN A 7 -2.40 -6.96 -3.36
N PHE A 8 -1.89 -6.25 -4.34
CA PHE A 8 -1.53 -4.85 -4.23
C PHE A 8 -2.78 -3.98 -4.34
N ILE A 9 -3.08 -3.23 -3.28
CA ILE A 9 -4.26 -2.38 -3.22
C ILE A 9 -3.93 -1.03 -3.83
N THR A 10 -4.25 -0.88 -5.10
CA THR A 10 -4.01 0.34 -5.87
C THR A 10 -4.96 0.43 -7.07
N GLY A 11 -5.37 1.66 -7.38
CA GLY A 11 -5.99 2.00 -8.67
C GLY A 11 -4.99 2.55 -9.70
N ASN A 12 -3.72 2.73 -9.33
CA ASN A 12 -2.71 3.38 -10.17
C ASN A 12 -1.90 2.34 -10.97
N ALA A 13 -2.06 2.35 -12.30
CA ALA A 13 -1.39 1.42 -13.20
C ALA A 13 0.14 1.56 -13.21
N ASN A 14 0.68 2.77 -13.02
CA ASN A 14 2.13 2.99 -12.97
C ASN A 14 2.72 2.39 -11.70
N LYS A 15 2.08 2.58 -10.54
CA LYS A 15 2.49 1.93 -9.29
C LYS A 15 2.46 0.41 -9.42
N LEU A 16 1.43 -0.14 -10.06
CA LEU A 16 1.35 -1.57 -10.31
C LEU A 16 2.51 -2.07 -11.17
N ALA A 17 2.86 -1.34 -12.24
CA ALA A 17 3.97 -1.69 -13.11
C ALA A 17 5.32 -1.69 -12.36
N GLU A 18 5.55 -0.69 -11.51
CA GLU A 18 6.75 -0.59 -10.67
C GLU A 18 6.85 -1.77 -9.69
N VAL A 19 5.77 -2.07 -8.96
CA VAL A 19 5.75 -3.16 -7.97
C VAL A 19 5.92 -4.52 -8.64
N LYS A 20 5.30 -4.74 -9.81
CA LYS A 20 5.51 -5.95 -10.62
C LYS A 20 6.96 -6.12 -11.03
N ALA A 21 7.58 -5.05 -11.54
CA ALA A 21 8.98 -5.07 -11.96
C ALA A 21 9.95 -5.43 -10.83
N ILE A 22 9.59 -5.18 -9.56
CA ILE A 22 10.39 -5.52 -8.38
C ILE A 22 10.11 -6.94 -7.88
N LEU A 23 8.84 -7.33 -7.75
CA LEU A 23 8.45 -8.56 -7.05
C LEU A 23 8.31 -9.79 -7.95
N GLU A 24 7.89 -9.63 -9.20
CA GLU A 24 7.72 -10.78 -10.12
C GLU A 24 9.06 -11.48 -10.44
N PRO A 25 10.21 -10.78 -10.60
CA PRO A 25 11.52 -11.44 -10.72
C PRO A 25 11.92 -12.27 -9.49
N ALA A 26 11.38 -11.95 -8.31
CA ALA A 26 11.57 -12.73 -7.09
C ALA A 26 10.59 -13.92 -6.98
N GLY A 27 9.75 -14.15 -7.99
CA GLY A 27 8.78 -15.25 -8.03
C GLY A 27 7.47 -14.99 -7.27
N ILE A 28 7.16 -13.73 -6.96
CA ILE A 28 5.92 -13.33 -6.29
C ILE A 28 4.95 -12.77 -7.34
N GLU A 29 3.79 -13.41 -7.49
CA GLU A 29 2.74 -12.91 -8.39
C GLU A 29 2.04 -11.70 -7.77
N VAL A 30 2.02 -10.57 -8.49
CA VAL A 30 1.33 -9.35 -8.05
C VAL A 30 0.00 -9.20 -8.77
N ARG A 31 -1.08 -9.23 -8.00
CA ARG A 31 -2.44 -8.90 -8.46
C ARG A 31 -2.82 -7.51 -7.96
N SER A 32 -3.57 -6.75 -8.75
CA SER A 32 -4.05 -5.42 -8.35
C SER A 32 -5.52 -5.48 -8.00
N GLN A 33 -5.92 -4.80 -6.93
CA GLN A 33 -7.32 -4.56 -6.61
C GLN A 33 -7.48 -3.10 -6.17
N ALA A 34 -8.51 -2.43 -6.66
CA ALA A 34 -8.90 -1.12 -6.15
C ALA A 34 -9.97 -1.32 -5.07
N LEU A 35 -9.66 -0.94 -3.84
CA LEU A 35 -10.60 -0.99 -2.72
C LEU A 35 -10.84 0.42 -2.21
N ASP A 36 -12.08 0.71 -1.86
CA ASP A 36 -12.44 1.91 -1.13
C ASP A 36 -12.15 1.66 0.37
N LEU A 37 -11.09 2.29 0.88
CA LEU A 37 -10.61 2.09 2.25
C LEU A 37 -10.67 3.42 3.00
N PRO A 38 -11.03 3.40 4.29
CA PRO A 38 -11.06 4.61 5.10
C PRO A 38 -9.64 5.19 5.27
N GLU A 39 -9.49 6.48 5.03
CA GLU A 39 -8.25 7.23 5.30
C GLU A 39 -8.26 7.77 6.72
N MET A 40 -7.56 7.07 7.61
CA MET A 40 -7.37 7.49 8.98
C MET A 40 -6.41 8.69 9.04
N GLN A 41 -6.59 9.58 10.01
CA GLN A 41 -5.60 10.60 10.35
C GLN A 41 -4.68 10.10 11.46
N GLY A 42 -3.40 10.46 11.41
CA GLY A 42 -2.41 10.03 12.39
C GLY A 42 -0.99 10.13 11.86
N THR A 43 -0.09 9.39 12.49
CA THR A 43 1.26 9.18 11.96
C THR A 43 1.21 8.31 10.70
N LEU A 44 2.23 8.40 9.85
CA LEU A 44 2.35 7.54 8.66
C LEU A 44 2.17 6.06 9.01
N GLU A 45 2.81 5.60 10.09
CA GLU A 45 2.75 4.20 10.51
C GLU A 45 1.32 3.78 10.91
N GLU A 46 0.60 4.62 11.67
CA GLU A 46 -0.79 4.34 12.07
C GLU A 46 -1.71 4.28 10.86
N VAL A 47 -1.58 5.25 9.94
CA VAL A 47 -2.39 5.33 8.72
C VAL A 47 -2.16 4.10 7.85
N THR A 48 -0.89 3.78 7.54
CA THR A 48 -0.54 2.63 6.71
C THR A 48 -0.94 1.31 7.35
N ARG A 49 -0.79 1.17 8.67
CA ARG A 49 -1.19 -0.05 9.39
C ARG A 49 -2.70 -0.24 9.36
N ALA A 50 -3.48 0.82 9.58
CA ALA A 50 -4.94 0.78 9.52
C ALA A 50 -5.43 0.43 8.12
N LYS A 51 -4.87 1.06 7.08
CA LYS A 51 -5.16 0.76 5.67
C LYS A 51 -4.84 -0.68 5.30
N CYS A 52 -3.67 -1.18 5.70
CA CYS A 52 -3.25 -2.56 5.46
C CYS A 52 -4.17 -3.57 6.16
N ARG A 53 -4.59 -3.29 7.40
CA ARG A 53 -5.53 -4.14 8.14
C ARG A 53 -6.89 -4.20 7.43
N ALA A 54 -7.47 -3.05 7.10
CA ALA A 54 -8.76 -2.97 6.43
C ALA A 54 -8.74 -3.68 5.06
N ALA A 55 -7.66 -3.51 4.30
CA ALA A 55 -7.43 -4.25 3.06
C ALA A 55 -7.40 -5.77 3.27
N ALA A 56 -6.64 -6.24 4.25
CA ALA A 56 -6.51 -7.67 4.55
C ALA A 56 -7.85 -8.28 4.96
N ASP A 57 -8.65 -7.56 5.74
CA ASP A 57 -9.97 -8.01 6.21
C ASP A 57 -10.96 -8.14 5.05
N LEU A 58 -10.92 -7.23 4.07
CA LEU A 58 -11.77 -7.30 2.87
C LEU A 58 -11.33 -8.37 1.86
N VAL A 59 -10.01 -8.54 1.67
CA VAL A 59 -9.45 -9.48 0.69
C VAL A 59 -9.45 -10.92 1.23
N GLY A 60 -9.31 -11.11 2.54
CA GLY A 60 -9.18 -12.43 3.15
C GLY A 60 -7.88 -13.15 2.79
N GLY A 61 -6.80 -12.40 2.53
CA GLY A 61 -5.52 -12.96 2.08
C GLY A 61 -4.35 -11.97 2.13
N PRO A 62 -3.18 -12.34 1.58
CA PRO A 62 -2.02 -11.47 1.54
C PRO A 62 -2.30 -10.18 0.75
N VAL A 63 -2.03 -9.05 1.39
CA VAL A 63 -2.18 -7.72 0.79
C VAL A 63 -0.89 -6.93 0.90
N LEU A 64 -0.69 -6.03 -0.06
CA LEU A 64 0.32 -4.98 -0.03
C LEU A 64 -0.40 -3.65 -0.20
N VAL A 65 -0.07 -2.68 0.65
CA VAL A 65 -0.52 -1.30 0.52
C VAL A 65 0.70 -0.40 0.47
N ASP A 66 0.52 0.80 -0.06
CA ASP A 66 1.57 1.82 -0.16
C ASP A 66 0.97 3.18 0.22
N ASP A 67 1.71 3.93 1.02
CA ASP A 67 1.43 5.31 1.41
C ASP A 67 2.71 6.13 1.29
N THR A 68 2.59 7.32 0.72
CA THR A 68 3.71 8.23 0.48
C THR A 68 3.43 9.52 1.21
N CYS A 69 4.41 10.04 1.97
CA CYS A 69 4.29 11.30 2.69
C CYS A 69 5.40 12.29 2.31
N LEU A 70 5.12 13.57 2.48
CA LEU A 70 6.13 14.63 2.38
C LEU A 70 6.26 15.34 3.72
N CYS A 71 7.43 15.26 4.34
CA CYS A 71 7.65 15.76 5.70
C CYS A 71 8.63 16.95 5.68
N PHE A 72 8.20 18.13 6.15
CA PHE A 72 9.09 19.27 6.33
C PHE A 72 9.53 19.38 7.80
N ASP A 73 10.83 19.34 8.05
CA ASP A 73 11.39 19.44 9.40
C ASP A 73 10.96 20.72 10.12
N ALA A 74 10.95 21.85 9.41
CA ALA A 74 10.52 23.14 9.95
C ALA A 74 9.02 23.20 10.32
N LEU A 75 8.22 22.26 9.79
CA LEU A 75 6.80 22.13 10.11
C LEU A 75 6.52 20.90 10.98
N ASN A 76 7.53 20.42 11.73
CA ASN A 76 7.44 19.23 12.58
C ASN A 76 6.91 18.00 11.82
N GLY A 77 7.36 17.81 10.59
CA GLY A 77 6.98 16.67 9.74
C GLY A 77 5.70 16.85 8.94
N LEU A 78 5.03 18.00 9.03
CA LEU A 78 3.91 18.33 8.15
C LEU A 78 4.38 18.70 6.73
N PRO A 79 3.56 18.52 5.67
CA PRO A 79 2.18 18.01 5.69
C PRO A 79 2.07 16.50 6.00
N GLY A 80 3.16 15.75 5.95
CA GLY A 80 3.19 14.35 6.34
C GLY A 80 2.26 13.49 5.47
N PRO A 81 1.41 12.62 6.06
CA PRO A 81 0.50 11.74 5.33
C PRO A 81 -0.73 12.45 4.74
N TYR A 82 -0.85 13.78 4.89
CA TYR A 82 -2.03 14.56 4.45
C TYR A 82 -1.85 15.19 3.05
N MET A 83 -1.06 14.56 2.18
CA MET A 83 -0.75 15.01 0.82
C MET A 83 -1.59 14.34 -0.25
#